data_AF-A0A1S1EKJ4-F1
#
_entry.id   AF-A0A1S1EKJ4-F1
#
_cell.length_a   1.000
_cell.length_b   1.000
_cell.length_c   1.000
_cell.angle_alpha   90.00
_cell.angle_beta   90.00
_cell.angle_gamma   90.00
#
_symmetry.space_group_name_H-M   'P 1'
#
loop_
_entity.id
_entity.type
_entity.pdbx_description
1 polymer ?
#
loop_
_entity_poly.entity_id
_entity_poly.type
_entity_poly.pdbx_seq_one_letter_code
_entity_poly.pdbx_strand_id
1 'polypeptide(L)'
;MATDLRKHVDTITHALLAMKDLCADPETVSFEEIREDFERLEAAFNVKATLDALFAYVCERDDAGRVVGSKHANQYLQKKLGLEPKDAYDRLARGRDYYGEPEVEDEPVSDLFDAGFDDSPADPAAEAAREEEARKAARAAAREEARRKQEEARRAAERVNAEKQRVIRQELDKLVPAAKGAPVSRQMLSRRRLNGQ
;
A
#
# COMPACT_ATOMS: atom_id res chain seq x y z
N MET A 1 -5.73 10.52 -18.79
CA MET A 1 -4.76 9.94 -17.83
C MET A 1 -3.62 10.90 -17.50
N ALA A 2 -2.65 11.15 -18.38
CA ALA A 2 -1.47 11.96 -18.03
C ALA A 2 -1.83 13.41 -17.62
N THR A 3 -2.78 14.04 -18.30
CA THR A 3 -3.31 15.37 -17.97
C THR A 3 -4.03 15.39 -16.62
N ASP A 4 -4.78 14.32 -16.30
CA ASP A 4 -5.53 14.21 -15.04
C ASP A 4 -4.60 13.95 -13.86
N LEU A 5 -3.60 13.08 -14.04
CA LEU A 5 -2.54 12.84 -13.06
C LEU A 5 -1.78 14.14 -12.74
N ARG A 6 -1.43 14.93 -13.77
CA ARG A 6 -0.77 16.23 -13.57
C ARG A 6 -1.61 17.17 -12.72
N LYS A 7 -2.91 17.32 -13.02
CA LYS A 7 -3.82 18.15 -12.22
C LYS A 7 -3.85 17.72 -10.76
N HIS A 8 -3.92 16.42 -10.48
CA HIS A 8 -3.91 15.93 -9.09
C HIS A 8 -2.57 16.18 -8.39
N VAL A 9 -1.44 15.98 -9.07
CA VAL A 9 -0.11 16.31 -8.53
C VAL A 9 0.00 17.80 -8.23
N ASP A 10 -0.46 18.66 -9.15
CA ASP A 10 -0.45 20.11 -8.96
C ASP A 10 -1.32 20.49 -7.74
N THR A 11 -2.54 19.96 -7.63
CA THR A 11 -3.42 20.21 -6.48
C THR A 11 -2.78 19.80 -5.15
N ILE A 12 -2.18 18.61 -5.08
CA ILE A 12 -1.50 18.14 -3.86
C ILE A 12 -0.31 19.05 -3.52
N THR A 13 0.48 19.42 -4.53
CA THR A 13 1.64 20.31 -4.35
C THR A 13 1.23 21.67 -3.80
N HIS A 14 0.19 22.28 -4.39
CA HIS A 14 -0.33 23.57 -3.92
C HIS A 14 -0.88 23.47 -2.49
N ALA A 15 -1.63 22.40 -2.19
CA ALA A 15 -2.17 22.18 -0.84
C ALA A 15 -1.06 22.04 0.20
N LEU A 16 -0.01 21.27 -0.08
CA LEU A 16 1.12 21.10 0.85
C LEU A 16 1.89 22.39 1.08
N LEU A 17 2.11 23.19 0.04
CA LEU A 17 2.74 24.51 0.18
C LEU A 17 1.88 25.46 1.02
N ALA A 18 0.57 25.48 0.78
CA ALA A 18 -0.35 26.29 1.59
C ALA A 18 -0.38 25.84 3.06
N MET A 19 -0.39 24.54 3.32
CA MET A 19 -0.32 24.00 4.69
C MET A 19 1.00 24.36 5.38
N LYS A 20 2.13 24.24 4.66
CA LYS A 20 3.44 24.67 5.16
C LYS A 20 3.42 26.14 5.58
N ASP A 21 2.79 27.01 4.78
CA ASP A 21 2.78 28.44 5.03
C ASP A 21 1.80 28.81 6.17
N LEU A 22 0.67 28.09 6.31
CA LEU A 22 -0.24 28.22 7.46
C LEU A 22 0.41 27.78 8.78
N CYS A 23 1.27 26.76 8.74
CA CYS A 23 1.97 26.23 9.90
C CYS A 23 3.40 26.77 10.04
N ALA A 24 3.74 27.89 9.37
CA ALA A 24 5.10 28.40 9.32
C ALA A 24 5.62 28.90 10.69
N ASP A 25 4.71 29.37 11.55
CA ASP A 25 5.03 29.81 12.91
C ASP A 25 4.38 28.86 13.95
N PRO A 26 5.16 27.96 14.57
CA PRO A 26 4.64 27.02 15.56
C PRO A 26 3.97 27.66 16.78
N GLU A 27 4.32 28.90 17.15
CA GLU A 27 3.71 29.59 18.29
C GLU A 27 2.26 30.00 18.02
N THR A 28 1.88 30.10 16.75
CA THR A 28 0.53 30.49 16.32
C THR A 28 -0.40 29.29 16.09
N VAL A 29 0.11 28.06 16.19
CA VAL A 29 -0.61 26.85 15.85
C VAL A 29 -1.00 26.08 17.10
N SER A 30 -2.31 25.89 17.31
CA SER A 30 -2.82 25.06 18.39
C SER A 30 -2.86 23.58 17.99
N PHE A 31 -2.36 22.71 18.87
CA PHE A 31 -2.42 21.26 18.67
C PHE A 31 -3.87 20.75 18.47
N GLU A 32 -4.81 21.22 19.29
CA GLU A 32 -6.22 20.80 19.23
C GLU A 32 -6.88 21.17 17.89
N GLU A 33 -6.42 22.26 17.25
CA GLU A 33 -6.96 22.73 15.97
C GLU A 33 -6.43 21.92 14.79
N ILE A 34 -5.17 21.45 14.84
CA ILE A 34 -4.54 20.79 13.69
C ILE A 34 -4.54 19.26 13.78
N ARG A 35 -4.69 18.68 14.98
CA ARG A 35 -4.46 17.25 15.22
C ARG A 35 -5.25 16.37 14.25
N GLU A 36 -6.56 16.59 14.15
CA GLU A 36 -7.43 15.75 13.32
C GLU A 36 -7.09 15.86 11.83
N ASP A 37 -6.70 17.04 11.37
CA ASP A 37 -6.34 17.25 9.97
C ASP A 37 -4.97 16.64 9.64
N PHE A 38 -4.00 16.68 10.55
CA PHE A 38 -2.72 16.00 10.38
C PHE A 38 -2.85 14.47 10.46
N GLU A 39 -3.73 13.94 11.32
CA GLU A 39 -4.07 12.50 11.34
C GLU A 39 -4.68 12.05 9.99
N ARG A 40 -5.59 12.87 9.44
CA ARG A 40 -6.19 12.62 8.12
C ARG A 40 -5.18 12.75 6.98
N LEU A 41 -4.27 13.71 7.07
CA LEU A 41 -3.18 13.89 6.12
C LEU A 41 -2.30 12.63 6.09
N GLU A 42 -1.88 12.15 7.26
CA GLU A 42 -1.06 10.94 7.37
C GLU A 42 -1.76 9.71 6.78
N ALA A 43 -3.05 9.54 7.06
CA ALA A 43 -3.86 8.49 6.46
C ALA A 43 -3.89 8.58 4.91
N ALA A 44 -3.94 9.79 4.35
CA ALA A 44 -3.87 9.99 2.90
C ALA A 44 -2.46 9.69 2.34
N PHE A 45 -1.40 10.05 3.05
CA PHE A 45 -0.01 9.75 2.66
C PHE A 45 0.33 8.26 2.70
N ASN A 46 -0.37 7.45 3.48
CA ASN A 46 -0.24 6.00 3.39
C ASN A 46 -0.58 5.46 1.98
N VAL A 47 -1.49 6.11 1.24
CA VAL A 47 -1.79 5.75 -0.17
C VAL A 47 -0.61 6.10 -1.09
N LYS A 48 0.15 7.15 -0.76
CA LYS A 48 1.33 7.56 -1.53
C LYS A 48 2.40 6.48 -1.54
N ALA A 49 2.54 5.71 -0.45
CA ALA A 49 3.44 4.55 -0.43
C ALA A 49 3.13 3.52 -1.54
N THR A 50 1.85 3.31 -1.86
CA THR A 50 1.42 2.43 -2.96
C THR A 50 1.75 3.03 -4.33
N LEU A 51 1.50 4.32 -4.53
CA LEU A 51 1.86 5.03 -5.77
C LEU A 51 3.37 5.04 -6.01
N ASP A 52 4.13 5.14 -4.93
CA ASP A 52 5.58 5.08 -4.93
C ASP A 52 6.12 3.70 -5.31
N ALA A 53 5.51 2.63 -4.79
CA ALA A 53 5.82 1.26 -5.19
C ALA A 53 5.48 1.03 -6.68
N LEU A 54 4.33 1.54 -7.14
CA LEU A 54 3.94 1.48 -8.56
C LEU A 54 4.98 2.19 -9.44
N PHE A 55 5.37 3.41 -9.08
CA PHE A 55 6.32 4.17 -9.87
C PHE A 55 7.71 3.51 -9.88
N ALA A 56 8.16 2.95 -8.76
CA ALA A 56 9.41 2.21 -8.70
C ALA A 56 9.38 0.95 -9.57
N TYR A 57 8.27 0.19 -9.54
CA TYR A 57 8.08 -0.96 -10.43
C TYR A 57 8.14 -0.55 -11.91
N VAL A 58 7.45 0.53 -12.29
CA VAL A 58 7.51 1.09 -13.66
C VAL A 58 8.93 1.52 -14.03
N CYS A 59 9.68 2.12 -13.09
CA CYS A 59 11.07 2.50 -13.32
C CYS A 59 11.97 1.29 -13.61
N GLU A 60 11.74 0.16 -12.96
CA GLU A 60 12.46 -1.09 -13.21
C GLU A 60 12.05 -1.73 -14.53
N ARG A 61 10.74 -1.85 -14.78
CA ARG A 61 10.18 -2.40 -16.03
C ARG A 61 10.64 -1.65 -17.27
N ASP A 62 10.73 -0.32 -17.19
CA ASP A 62 11.01 0.56 -18.33
C ASP A 62 12.46 1.06 -18.37
N ASP A 63 13.40 0.41 -17.67
CA ASP A 63 14.83 0.73 -17.70
C ASP A 63 15.15 2.22 -17.36
N ALA A 64 14.44 2.81 -16.38
CA ALA A 64 14.53 4.25 -16.09
C ALA A 64 15.95 4.74 -15.72
N GLY A 65 16.85 3.83 -15.35
CA GLY A 65 18.28 4.12 -15.19
C GLY A 65 18.89 4.82 -16.42
N ARG A 66 18.42 4.51 -17.63
CA ARG A 66 18.95 5.08 -18.88
C ARG A 66 18.76 6.60 -18.93
N VAL A 67 17.68 7.11 -18.35
CA VAL A 67 17.39 8.56 -18.28
C VAL A 67 18.47 9.32 -17.49
N VAL A 68 19.21 8.63 -16.63
CA VAL A 68 20.30 9.21 -15.82
C VAL A 68 21.67 8.61 -16.14
N GLY A 69 21.81 7.98 -17.31
CA GLY A 69 23.06 7.38 -17.78
C GLY A 69 23.50 6.13 -17.00
N SER A 70 22.55 5.37 -16.46
CA SER A 70 22.79 4.15 -15.68
C SER A 70 22.05 2.95 -16.29
N LYS A 71 22.53 1.74 -15.99
CA LYS A 71 21.79 0.49 -16.28
C LYS A 71 20.80 0.10 -15.16
N HIS A 72 20.82 0.81 -14.04
CA HIS A 72 20.05 0.46 -12.84
C HIS A 72 18.98 1.50 -12.54
N ALA A 73 17.72 1.04 -12.40
CA ALA A 73 16.58 1.88 -12.04
C ALA A 73 16.75 2.57 -10.67
N ASN A 74 17.46 1.94 -9.72
CA ASN A 74 17.80 2.55 -8.43
C ASN A 74 18.51 3.91 -8.61
N GLN A 75 19.43 4.03 -9.57
CA GLN A 75 20.14 5.29 -9.83
C GLN A 75 19.21 6.40 -10.31
N TYR A 76 18.09 6.07 -10.98
CA TYR A 76 17.08 7.05 -11.34
C TYR A 76 16.37 7.58 -10.09
N LEU A 77 15.94 6.68 -9.20
CA LEU A 77 15.27 7.05 -7.96
C LEU A 77 16.16 7.92 -7.06
N GLN A 78 17.44 7.58 -6.93
CA GLN A 78 18.39 8.40 -6.17
C GLN A 78 18.59 9.79 -6.82
N LYS A 79 18.92 9.84 -8.11
CA LYS A 79 19.29 11.12 -8.76
C LYS A 79 18.11 12.04 -9.05
N LYS A 80 16.91 11.51 -9.30
CA LYS A 80 15.73 12.31 -9.67
C LYS A 80 14.76 12.54 -8.52
N LEU A 81 14.69 11.62 -7.56
CA LEU A 81 13.81 11.77 -6.40
C LEU A 81 14.57 12.08 -5.10
N GLY A 82 15.91 12.07 -5.12
CA GLY A 82 16.73 12.37 -3.94
C GLY A 82 16.65 11.30 -2.85
N LEU A 83 16.31 10.06 -3.21
CA LEU A 83 16.24 8.96 -2.25
C LEU A 83 17.65 8.50 -1.85
N GLU A 84 17.81 8.14 -0.59
CA GLU A 84 18.98 7.40 -0.13
C GLU A 84 19.02 5.99 -0.78
N PRO A 85 20.20 5.38 -0.92
CA PRO A 85 20.34 4.08 -1.60
C PRO A 85 19.44 2.98 -1.02
N LYS A 86 19.30 2.96 0.32
CA LYS A 86 18.45 2.00 1.02
C LYS A 86 16.97 2.23 0.70
N ASP A 87 16.50 3.47 0.75
CA ASP A 87 15.10 3.80 0.48
C ASP A 87 14.70 3.50 -0.97
N ALA A 88 15.61 3.75 -1.91
CA ALA A 88 15.40 3.41 -3.30
C ALA A 88 15.31 1.88 -3.50
N TYR A 89 16.15 1.10 -2.82
CA TYR A 89 16.07 -0.36 -2.82
C TYR A 89 14.76 -0.87 -2.23
N ASP A 90 14.38 -0.40 -1.04
CA ASP A 90 13.16 -0.81 -0.34
C ASP A 90 11.90 -0.46 -1.13
N ARG A 91 11.92 0.67 -1.86
CA ARG A 91 10.81 1.05 -2.73
C ARG A 91 10.71 0.16 -3.97
N LEU A 92 11.84 -0.25 -4.56
CA LEU A 92 11.86 -1.22 -5.66
C LEU A 92 11.38 -2.60 -5.20
N ALA A 93 11.82 -3.07 -4.04
CA ALA A 93 11.37 -4.33 -3.44
C ALA A 93 9.84 -4.33 -3.25
N ARG A 94 9.29 -3.29 -2.61
CA ARG A 94 7.82 -3.13 -2.48
C ARG A 94 7.10 -3.09 -3.83
N GLY A 95 7.71 -2.47 -4.84
CA GLY A 95 7.19 -2.46 -6.20
C GLY A 95 7.05 -3.87 -6.78
N ARG A 96 8.09 -4.70 -6.62
CA ARG A 96 8.05 -6.12 -7.02
C ARG A 96 7.04 -6.92 -6.21
N ASP A 97 6.96 -6.72 -4.90
CA ASP A 97 5.98 -7.45 -4.08
C ASP A 97 4.53 -7.15 -4.48
N TYR A 98 4.25 -5.93 -4.93
CA TYR A 98 2.89 -5.49 -5.27
C TYR A 98 2.50 -5.73 -6.73
N TYR A 99 3.46 -5.67 -7.64
CA TYR A 99 3.21 -5.64 -9.09
C TYR A 99 4.07 -6.62 -9.90
N GLY A 100 5.08 -7.25 -9.26
CA GLY A 100 5.89 -8.29 -9.88
C GLY A 100 5.10 -9.56 -10.14
N GLU A 101 5.59 -10.35 -11.09
CA GLU A 101 5.02 -11.66 -11.35
C GLU A 101 5.23 -12.55 -10.12
N PRO A 102 4.19 -13.19 -9.58
CA PRO A 102 4.33 -14.05 -8.41
C PRO A 102 5.26 -15.22 -8.74
N GLU A 103 6.25 -15.45 -7.89
CA GLU A 103 7.11 -16.63 -7.98
C GLU A 103 6.25 -17.88 -7.71
N VAL A 104 5.99 -18.64 -8.76
CA VAL A 104 5.40 -19.98 -8.64
C VAL A 104 6.59 -20.92 -8.50
N GLU A 105 6.72 -21.58 -7.35
CA GLU A 105 7.74 -22.60 -7.15
C GLU A 105 7.61 -23.63 -8.27
N ASP A 106 8.68 -23.81 -9.05
CA ASP A 106 8.76 -24.93 -9.98
C ASP A 106 8.78 -26.20 -9.14
N GLU A 107 7.79 -27.08 -9.33
CA GLU A 107 7.88 -28.45 -8.79
C GLU A 107 9.24 -29.02 -9.20
N PRO A 108 9.97 -29.67 -8.26
CA PRO A 108 11.26 -30.24 -8.55
C PRO A 108 11.10 -31.13 -9.78
N VAL A 109 11.94 -30.89 -10.79
CA VAL A 109 12.09 -31.81 -11.91
C VAL A 109 12.41 -33.17 -11.30
N SER A 110 11.41 -34.06 -11.27
CA SER A 110 11.66 -35.47 -11.03
C SER A 110 12.62 -35.89 -12.13
N ASP A 111 13.88 -36.14 -11.76
CA ASP A 111 14.88 -36.65 -12.68
C ASP A 111 14.28 -37.87 -13.39
N LEU A 112 14.04 -37.70 -14.70
CA LEU A 112 13.57 -38.71 -15.64
C LEU A 112 14.67 -39.77 -15.87
N PHE A 113 15.11 -40.42 -14.81
CA PHE A 113 16.06 -41.52 -14.81
C PHE A 113 15.52 -42.71 -14.01
N ASP A 114 14.29 -43.14 -14.32
CA ASP A 114 13.90 -44.54 -14.15
C ASP A 114 12.72 -44.93 -15.07
N ALA A 115 12.93 -44.82 -16.40
CA ALA A 115 12.01 -45.42 -17.36
C ALA A 115 12.42 -46.87 -17.59
N GLY A 116 11.92 -47.76 -16.74
CA GLY A 116 11.79 -49.18 -17.06
C GLY A 116 10.96 -49.34 -18.33
N PHE A 117 11.51 -50.08 -19.28
CA PHE A 117 10.90 -50.49 -20.55
C PHE A 117 9.48 -51.06 -20.33
N ASP A 118 8.45 -50.41 -20.85
CA ASP A 118 7.12 -51.02 -21.04
C ASP A 118 6.65 -50.82 -22.48
N ASP A 119 6.35 -51.93 -23.14
CA ASP A 119 6.07 -52.06 -24.58
C ASP A 119 4.56 -51.90 -24.80
N SER A 120 4.11 -50.67 -25.04
CA SER A 120 2.74 -50.36 -25.45
C SER A 120 2.73 -49.37 -26.62
N PRO A 121 1.90 -49.57 -27.66
CA PRO A 121 1.89 -48.73 -28.86
C PRO A 121 1.08 -47.46 -28.62
N ALA A 122 1.55 -46.61 -27.72
CA ALA A 122 1.14 -45.21 -27.64
C ALA A 122 2.34 -44.37 -28.09
N ASP A 123 2.15 -43.46 -29.04
CA ASP A 123 3.21 -42.59 -29.54
C ASP A 123 3.75 -41.72 -28.38
N PRO A 124 4.95 -42.01 -27.85
CA PRO A 124 5.44 -41.38 -26.62
C PRO A 124 5.70 -39.88 -26.83
N ALA A 125 5.88 -39.43 -28.08
CA ALA A 125 6.04 -38.02 -28.41
C ALA A 125 4.71 -37.25 -28.33
N ALA A 126 3.58 -37.89 -28.66
CA ALA A 126 2.26 -37.28 -28.58
C ALA A 126 1.78 -37.14 -27.13
N GLU A 127 2.16 -38.07 -26.25
CA GLU A 127 1.85 -38.03 -24.82
C GLU A 127 2.70 -36.98 -24.10
N ALA A 128 4.01 -36.92 -24.39
CA ALA A 128 4.91 -35.88 -23.85
C ALA A 128 4.49 -34.45 -24.25
N ALA A 129 4.03 -34.24 -25.50
CA ALA A 129 3.54 -32.94 -25.94
C ALA A 129 2.26 -32.51 -25.21
N ARG A 130 1.34 -33.45 -24.93
CA ARG A 130 0.13 -33.20 -24.15
C ARG A 130 0.44 -32.91 -22.68
N GLU A 131 1.41 -33.60 -22.10
CA GLU A 131 1.88 -33.35 -20.73
C GLU A 131 2.56 -31.98 -20.61
N GLU A 132 3.36 -31.58 -21.59
CA GLU A 132 4.00 -30.25 -21.61
C GLU A 132 2.96 -29.13 -21.78
N GLU A 133 1.96 -29.31 -22.66
CA GLU A 133 0.83 -28.38 -22.81
C GLU A 133 -0.01 -28.30 -21.54
N ALA A 134 -0.31 -29.44 -20.89
CA ALA A 134 -1.01 -29.48 -19.61
C ALA A 134 -0.23 -28.76 -18.50
N ARG A 135 1.10 -28.96 -18.44
CA ARG A 135 1.97 -28.27 -17.47
C ARG A 135 2.05 -26.77 -17.74
N LYS A 136 2.10 -26.35 -19.00
CA LYS A 136 2.02 -24.93 -19.40
C LYS A 136 0.67 -24.32 -19.04
N ALA A 137 -0.42 -25.02 -19.30
CA ALA A 137 -1.78 -24.58 -18.95
C ALA A 137 -1.98 -24.49 -17.43
N ALA A 138 -1.49 -25.46 -16.66
CA ALA A 138 -1.52 -25.46 -15.20
C ALA A 138 -0.69 -24.30 -14.63
N ARG A 139 0.52 -24.05 -15.16
CA ARG A 139 1.33 -22.88 -14.79
C ARG A 139 0.64 -21.56 -15.12
N ALA A 140 0.00 -21.45 -16.29
CA ALA A 140 -0.74 -20.25 -16.68
C ALA A 140 -1.95 -20.01 -15.75
N ALA A 141 -2.69 -21.07 -15.41
CA ALA A 141 -3.81 -21.00 -14.48
C ALA A 141 -3.36 -20.61 -13.06
N ALA A 142 -2.27 -21.20 -12.56
CA ALA A 142 -1.69 -20.87 -11.26
C ALA A 142 -1.22 -19.41 -11.19
N ARG A 143 -0.59 -18.90 -12.26
CA ARG A 143 -0.18 -17.49 -12.38
C ARG A 143 -1.39 -16.55 -12.40
N GLU A 144 -2.45 -16.90 -13.12
CA GLU A 144 -3.67 -16.10 -13.16
C GLU A 144 -4.37 -16.07 -11.79
N GLU A 145 -4.45 -17.20 -11.11
CA GLU A 145 -5.00 -17.29 -9.76
C GLU A 145 -4.16 -16.50 -8.76
N ALA A 146 -2.83 -16.59 -8.82
CA ALA A 146 -1.92 -15.83 -7.98
C ALA A 146 -2.06 -14.31 -8.23
N ARG A 147 -2.19 -13.88 -9.48
CA ARG A 147 -2.47 -12.47 -9.82
C ARG A 147 -3.80 -11.99 -9.24
N ARG A 148 -4.85 -12.82 -9.33
CA ARG A 148 -6.15 -12.50 -8.73
C ARG A 148 -6.06 -12.41 -7.22
N LYS A 149 -5.38 -13.35 -6.56
CA LYS A 149 -5.14 -13.34 -5.11
C LYS A 149 -4.33 -12.11 -4.68
N GLN A 150 -3.33 -11.70 -5.44
CA GLN A 150 -2.54 -10.50 -5.16
C GLN A 150 -3.38 -9.22 -5.30
N GLU A 151 -4.23 -9.12 -6.34
CA GLU A 151 -5.16 -8.00 -6.50
C GLU A 151 -6.22 -7.96 -5.38
N GLU A 152 -6.77 -9.12 -5.02
CA GLU A 152 -7.71 -9.26 -3.91
C GLU A 152 -7.05 -8.92 -2.57
N ALA A 153 -5.81 -9.34 -2.33
CA ALA A 153 -5.03 -8.99 -1.15
C ALA A 153 -4.77 -7.48 -1.08
N ARG A 154 -4.44 -6.82 -2.20
CA ARG A 154 -4.32 -5.35 -2.27
C ARG A 154 -5.63 -4.66 -1.90
N ARG A 155 -6.75 -5.08 -2.52
CA ARG A 155 -8.09 -4.53 -2.21
C ARG A 155 -8.52 -4.82 -0.76
N ALA A 156 -8.18 -5.99 -0.23
CA ALA A 156 -8.47 -6.36 1.15
C ALA A 156 -7.65 -5.54 2.15
N ALA A 157 -6.36 -5.32 1.87
CA ALA A 157 -5.50 -4.47 2.70
C ALA A 157 -6.01 -3.01 2.74
N GLU A 158 -6.47 -2.47 1.61
CA GLU A 158 -7.11 -1.15 1.54
C GLU A 158 -8.39 -1.09 2.41
N ARG A 159 -9.24 -2.13 2.35
CA ARG A 159 -10.47 -2.22 3.17
C ARG A 159 -10.18 -2.37 4.67
N VAL A 160 -9.24 -3.26 5.03
CA VAL A 160 -8.84 -3.50 6.43
C VAL A 160 -8.23 -2.25 7.04
N ASN A 161 -7.42 -1.49 6.29
CA ASN A 161 -6.89 -0.22 6.77
C ASN A 161 -8.03 0.79 7.04
N ALA A 162 -8.98 0.93 6.12
CA ALA A 162 -10.14 1.80 6.29
C ALA A 162 -11.00 1.40 7.50
N GLU A 163 -11.19 0.10 7.74
CA GLU A 163 -11.98 -0.41 8.86
C GLU A 163 -11.25 -0.28 10.20
N LYS A 164 -9.94 -0.55 10.26
CA LYS A 164 -9.12 -0.28 11.46
C LYS A 164 -9.20 1.20 11.86
N GLN A 165 -9.09 2.11 10.89
CA GLN A 165 -9.22 3.55 11.13
C GLN A 165 -10.64 3.97 11.55
N ARG A 166 -11.68 3.21 11.19
CA ARG A 166 -13.06 3.43 11.66
C ARG A 166 -13.25 2.99 13.11
N VAL A 167 -12.74 1.80 13.45
CA VAL A 167 -12.82 1.25 14.82
C VAL A 167 -12.01 2.10 15.79
N ILE A 168 -10.79 2.52 15.41
CA ILE A 168 -9.97 3.43 16.23
C ILE A 168 -10.76 4.71 16.56
N ARG A 169 -11.42 5.33 15.57
CA ARG A 169 -12.26 6.51 15.80
C ARG A 169 -13.43 6.24 16.73
N GLN A 170 -14.15 5.13 16.56
CA GLN A 170 -15.26 4.75 17.43
C GLN A 170 -14.83 4.49 18.89
N GLU A 171 -13.67 3.88 19.11
CA GLU A 171 -13.16 3.65 20.46
C GLU A 171 -12.62 4.93 21.08
N LEU A 172 -11.96 5.80 20.31
CA LEU A 172 -11.56 7.13 20.77
C LEU A 172 -12.76 7.97 21.19
N ASP A 173 -13.86 7.96 20.43
CA ASP A 173 -15.11 8.67 20.76
C ASP A 173 -15.75 8.17 22.07
N LYS A 174 -15.56 6.90 22.44
CA LYS A 174 -16.03 6.35 23.72
C LYS A 174 -15.15 6.76 24.89
N LEU A 175 -13.85 6.96 24.65
CA LEU A 175 -12.87 7.34 25.67
C LEU A 175 -12.88 8.85 25.97
N VAL A 176 -13.24 9.70 24.99
CA VAL A 176 -13.30 11.16 25.16
C VAL A 176 -14.28 11.62 26.28
N PRO A 177 -15.50 11.07 26.42
CA PRO A 177 -16.40 11.37 27.53
C PRO A 177 -15.87 10.92 28.90
N ALA A 178 -15.18 9.77 28.94
CA ALA A 178 -14.58 9.25 30.17
C ALA A 178 -13.38 10.09 30.64
N ALA A 179 -12.64 10.69 29.68
CA ALA A 179 -11.50 11.55 29.95
C ALA A 179 -11.88 13.01 30.30
N LYS A 180 -13.03 13.52 29.79
CA LYS A 180 -13.45 14.92 30.01
C LYS A 180 -14.15 15.20 31.34
N GLY A 181 -14.44 14.19 32.16
CA GLY A 181 -15.11 14.37 33.45
C GLY A 181 -16.52 14.97 33.31
N ALA A 182 -17.56 14.14 33.34
CA ALA A 182 -18.94 14.58 33.18
C ALA A 182 -19.26 15.82 34.05
N PRO A 183 -19.83 16.91 33.48
CA PRO A 183 -20.16 18.08 34.27
C PRO A 183 -21.27 17.73 35.25
N VAL A 184 -20.98 17.86 36.56
CA VAL A 184 -21.98 17.79 37.61
C VAL A 184 -23.05 18.84 37.31
N SER A 185 -24.24 18.37 36.98
CA SER A 185 -25.39 19.20 36.62
C SER A 185 -25.70 20.19 37.74
N ARG A 186 -25.39 21.46 37.48
CA ARG A 186 -25.55 22.60 38.39
C ARG A 186 -27.01 23.02 38.47
N GLN A 187 -27.90 22.12 38.88
CA GLN A 187 -29.32 22.41 39.13
C GLN A 187 -29.74 22.20 40.59
N MET A 188 -28.82 21.87 41.49
CA MET A 188 -29.13 21.67 42.93
C MET A 188 -28.53 22.72 43.89
N LEU A 189 -28.19 23.93 43.41
CA LEU A 189 -27.67 25.00 44.28
C LEU A 189 -28.59 26.23 44.44
N SER A 190 -29.78 26.23 43.84
CA SER A 190 -30.75 27.33 43.99
C SER A 190 -31.81 27.13 45.08
N ARG A 191 -31.80 26.03 45.85
CA ARG A 191 -32.80 25.78 46.91
C ARG A 191 -32.32 25.98 48.36
N ARG A 192 -31.08 26.41 48.59
CA ARG A 192 -30.50 26.62 49.94
C ARG A 192 -30.25 28.08 50.33
N ARG A 193 -30.93 29.04 49.71
CA ARG A 193 -30.89 30.47 50.13
C ARG A 193 -32.27 31.12 50.28
N LEU A 194 -33.29 30.36 50.68
CA LEU A 194 -34.63 30.93 50.94
C LEU A 194 -35.28 30.53 52.28
N ASN A 195 -34.67 29.68 53.11
CA ASN A 195 -35.22 29.33 54.44
C ASN A 195 -34.22 29.65 55.56
N GLY A 196 -33.96 30.93 55.78
CA GLY A 196 -33.03 31.35 56.83
C GLY A 196 -33.11 32.82 57.18
N GLN A 197 -34.33 33.34 57.40
CA GLN A 197 -34.65 34.43 58.33
C GLN A 197 -36.07 34.20 58.86
#